data_AF-A0A1C5V867-F1
#
_entry.id   AF-A0A1C5V867-F1
#
_cell.length_a   1.000
_cell.length_b   1.000
_cell.length_c   1.000
_cell.angle_alpha   90.00
_cell.angle_beta   90.00
_cell.angle_gamma   90.00
#
_symmetry.space_group_name_H-M   'P 1'
#
loop_
_entity.id
_entity.type
_entity.pdbx_description
1 polymer ?
#
loop_
_entity_poly.entity_id
_entity_poly.type
_entity_poly.pdbx_seq_one_letter_code
_entity_poly.pdbx_strand_id
1 'polypeptide(L)'
;MKKITIALIMVISLIAPIQTMAESVTQNGTIIEPLEQNIEQIIDEITSEPRPINSDAIQNVKEYISEYFGNLGYDNIEYQKFEYNDENNENAIRHSSQADVFLASTAEDAIVDGIGENIIVTKNSSIDTTKNLIISAHYDSAEDSVGANDNGSGVAAVLELARILKDTEIPYNIKFILFSGEEKYMLGSRWYVGKLTEDERKQIIGVINIDTIAEKSDLGYMAMIEGNKRPDNAEYDDEGLKKLAELNKNSMSELFTPSDRFFLTMATNSDHYPFALVNIPAVSIVQDWQDGLNVNDSSDVKENMDIQRIVEVIDQVMEVLPTSN
;
A
#
# COMPACT_ATOMS: atom_id res chain seq x y z
N MET A 1 9.73 -54.52 -36.55
CA MET A 1 9.66 -53.68 -35.33
C MET A 1 9.90 -52.23 -35.74
N LYS A 2 8.92 -51.36 -35.48
CA LYS A 2 8.87 -49.97 -35.90
C LYS A 2 9.98 -49.16 -35.22
N LYS A 3 10.75 -48.37 -35.97
CA LYS A 3 11.47 -47.22 -35.43
C LYS A 3 10.81 -45.98 -36.02
N ILE A 4 10.18 -45.23 -35.13
CA ILE A 4 9.38 -44.04 -35.38
C ILE A 4 10.35 -42.88 -35.60
N THR A 5 10.26 -42.22 -36.76
CA THR A 5 10.88 -40.94 -37.04
C THR A 5 10.06 -39.87 -36.30
N ILE A 6 10.60 -39.31 -35.22
CA ILE A 6 10.00 -38.15 -34.55
C ILE A 6 10.52 -36.91 -35.25
N ALA A 7 9.66 -36.27 -36.05
CA ALA A 7 9.89 -34.95 -36.58
C ALA A 7 9.87 -33.95 -35.42
N LEU A 8 10.96 -33.20 -35.26
CA LEU A 8 11.06 -32.08 -34.33
C LEU A 8 10.25 -30.91 -34.92
N ILE A 9 9.01 -30.73 -34.46
CA ILE A 9 8.25 -29.51 -34.76
C ILE A 9 8.80 -28.42 -33.84
N MET A 10 9.69 -27.58 -34.36
CA MET A 10 10.00 -26.27 -33.76
C MET A 10 8.73 -25.42 -33.87
N VAL A 11 7.97 -25.33 -32.78
CA VAL A 11 7.00 -24.25 -32.60
C VAL A 11 7.81 -23.04 -32.13
N ILE A 12 8.21 -22.21 -33.09
CA ILE A 12 8.65 -20.85 -32.80
C ILE A 12 7.38 -20.10 -32.40
N SER A 13 7.10 -20.01 -31.10
CA SER A 13 6.12 -19.06 -30.59
C SER A 13 6.75 -17.69 -30.70
N LEU A 14 6.37 -16.96 -31.75
CA LEU A 14 6.59 -15.53 -31.88
C LEU A 14 5.78 -14.84 -30.77
N ILE A 15 6.41 -14.56 -29.64
CA ILE A 15 5.88 -13.60 -28.68
C ILE A 15 6.18 -12.22 -29.28
N ALA A 16 5.14 -11.53 -29.71
CA ALA A 16 5.23 -10.13 -30.12
C ALA A 16 5.69 -9.29 -28.91
N PRO A 17 6.54 -8.27 -29.11
CA PRO A 17 6.85 -7.33 -28.03
C PRO A 17 5.56 -6.62 -27.63
N ILE A 18 5.19 -6.70 -26.35
CA ILE A 18 4.12 -5.89 -25.79
C ILE A 18 4.65 -4.47 -25.79
N GLN A 19 4.19 -3.70 -26.77
CA GLN A 19 4.24 -2.26 -26.77
C GLN A 19 2.78 -1.83 -26.78
N THR A 20 2.29 -1.32 -25.65
CA THR A 20 1.07 -0.52 -25.62
C THR A 20 1.18 0.42 -24.45
N MET A 21 1.19 1.70 -24.78
CA MET A 21 1.26 2.80 -23.83
C MET A 21 0.02 2.83 -22.94
N ALA A 22 0.20 3.26 -21.70
CA ALA A 22 -0.86 3.46 -20.72
C ALA A 22 -2.10 4.09 -21.37
N GLU A 23 -3.24 3.41 -21.28
CA GLU A 23 -4.52 4.03 -21.61
C GLU A 23 -4.94 4.88 -20.40
N SER A 24 -4.89 6.19 -20.61
CA SER A 24 -5.37 7.20 -19.67
C SER A 24 -6.75 6.85 -19.09
N VAL A 25 -6.94 7.02 -17.77
CA VAL A 25 -8.24 6.83 -17.11
C VAL A 25 -9.23 7.88 -17.63
N THR A 26 -10.30 7.45 -18.31
CA THR A 26 -11.33 8.37 -18.84
C THR A 26 -12.64 8.28 -18.10
N GLN A 27 -13.22 9.45 -17.78
CA GLN A 27 -14.58 9.63 -17.28
C GLN A 27 -15.37 10.42 -18.33
N ASN A 28 -16.44 9.84 -18.88
CA ASN A 28 -17.23 10.45 -19.97
C ASN A 28 -16.40 10.94 -21.18
N GLY A 29 -15.29 10.26 -21.48
CA GLY A 29 -14.38 10.65 -22.57
C GLY A 29 -13.39 11.77 -22.24
N THR A 30 -13.28 12.17 -20.97
CA THR A 30 -12.27 13.12 -20.47
C THR A 30 -11.26 12.38 -19.61
N ILE A 31 -9.97 12.60 -19.85
CA ILE A 31 -8.91 12.03 -19.02
C ILE A 31 -8.92 12.73 -17.65
N ILE A 32 -8.97 11.94 -16.57
CA ILE A 32 -8.81 12.45 -15.21
C ILE A 32 -7.37 12.23 -14.77
N GLU A 33 -6.59 13.30 -14.77
CA GLU A 33 -5.19 13.29 -14.33
C GLU A 33 -5.08 13.61 -12.84
N PRO A 34 -3.95 13.24 -12.20
CA PRO A 34 -3.59 13.75 -10.89
C PRO A 34 -3.52 15.28 -10.87
N LEU A 35 -3.99 15.90 -9.79
CA LEU A 35 -4.03 17.34 -9.59
C LEU A 35 -3.11 17.72 -8.42
N GLU A 36 -1.95 18.28 -8.73
CA GLU A 36 -0.98 18.76 -7.72
C GLU A 36 -1.64 19.68 -6.67
N GLN A 37 -2.53 20.58 -7.09
CA GLN A 37 -3.25 21.49 -6.16
C GLN A 37 -4.13 20.73 -5.15
N ASN A 38 -4.76 19.64 -5.58
CA ASN A 38 -5.57 18.81 -4.66
C ASN A 38 -4.65 18.06 -3.69
N ILE A 39 -3.55 17.50 -4.18
CA ILE A 39 -2.54 16.82 -3.36
C ILE A 39 -1.97 17.81 -2.31
N GLU A 40 -1.56 19.01 -2.72
CA GLU A 40 -1.07 20.05 -1.83
C GLU A 40 -2.07 20.45 -0.75
N GLN A 41 -3.35 20.58 -1.12
CA GLN A 41 -4.41 20.89 -0.16
C GLN A 41 -4.58 19.76 0.86
N ILE A 42 -4.56 18.50 0.42
CA ILE A 42 -4.65 17.36 1.33
C ILE A 42 -3.50 17.39 2.34
N ILE A 43 -2.26 17.59 1.86
CA ILE A 43 -1.08 17.69 2.74
C ILE A 43 -1.26 18.82 3.75
N ASP A 44 -1.65 20.03 3.33
CA ASP A 44 -1.83 21.16 4.24
C ASP A 44 -2.83 20.87 5.38
N GLU A 45 -3.90 20.14 5.07
CA GLU A 45 -4.97 19.83 6.04
C GLU A 45 -4.54 18.72 7.01
N ILE A 46 -3.82 17.69 6.54
CA ILE A 46 -3.51 16.51 7.36
C ILE A 46 -2.14 16.56 8.07
N THR A 47 -1.27 17.52 7.71
CA THR A 47 0.12 17.60 8.22
C THR A 47 0.40 18.92 8.95
N SER A 48 -0.63 19.54 9.52
CA SER A 48 -0.49 20.83 10.23
C SER A 48 0.08 20.70 11.66
N GLU A 49 -0.06 19.53 12.27
CA GLU A 49 0.51 19.15 13.56
C GLU A 49 0.75 17.62 13.63
N PRO A 50 1.60 17.12 14.54
CA PRO A 50 1.75 15.69 14.75
C PRO A 50 0.43 15.01 15.09
N ARG A 51 0.19 13.85 14.48
CA ARG A 51 -1.04 13.06 14.58
C ARG A 51 -0.79 11.63 15.06
N PRO A 52 -0.10 11.43 16.20
CA PRO A 52 0.11 10.09 16.73
C PRO A 52 -1.22 9.41 17.07
N ILE A 53 -1.23 8.08 17.03
CA ILE A 53 -2.38 7.29 17.46
C ILE A 53 -2.87 7.75 18.84
N ASN A 54 -4.19 7.73 19.05
CA ASN A 54 -4.87 8.16 20.27
C ASN A 54 -4.85 9.68 20.58
N SER A 55 -4.33 10.53 19.66
CA SER A 55 -4.39 12.00 19.79
C SER A 55 -5.72 12.60 19.32
N ASP A 56 -5.99 13.86 19.69
CA ASP A 56 -7.10 14.64 19.10
C ASP A 56 -6.81 14.99 17.63
N ALA A 57 -5.54 15.23 17.29
CA ALA A 57 -5.11 15.58 15.93
C ALA A 57 -5.44 14.47 14.91
N ILE A 58 -5.17 13.21 15.23
CA ILE A 58 -5.54 12.09 14.34
C ILE A 58 -7.06 11.96 14.15
N GLN A 59 -7.88 12.41 15.13
CA GLN A 59 -9.33 12.46 14.98
C GLN A 59 -9.76 13.57 14.01
N ASN A 60 -9.15 14.76 14.08
CA ASN A 60 -9.41 15.84 13.12
C ASN A 60 -9.05 15.41 11.69
N VAL A 61 -7.91 14.73 11.52
CA VAL A 61 -7.49 14.17 10.23
C VAL A 61 -8.46 13.10 9.73
N LYS A 62 -8.95 12.22 10.63
CA LYS A 62 -10.00 11.24 10.28
C LYS A 62 -11.26 11.93 9.78
N GLU A 63 -11.71 13.00 10.44
CA GLU A 63 -12.87 13.78 10.01
C GLU A 63 -12.67 14.39 8.63
N TYR A 64 -11.52 15.01 8.38
CA TYR A 64 -11.16 15.53 7.06
C TYR A 64 -11.18 14.45 5.96
N ILE A 65 -10.52 13.32 6.19
CA ILE A 65 -10.49 12.19 5.24
C ILE A 65 -11.92 11.71 4.95
N SER A 66 -12.75 11.62 5.99
CA SER A 66 -14.13 11.17 5.88
C SER A 66 -14.99 12.15 5.07
N GLU A 67 -14.83 13.45 5.32
CA GLU A 67 -15.48 14.50 4.53
C GLU A 67 -15.01 14.48 3.07
N TYR A 68 -13.72 14.26 2.83
CA TYR A 68 -13.15 14.15 1.48
C TYR A 68 -13.82 13.01 0.69
N PHE A 69 -13.87 11.79 1.24
CA PHE A 69 -14.57 10.67 0.62
C PHE A 69 -16.07 10.94 0.43
N GLY A 70 -16.73 11.57 1.42
CA GLY A 70 -18.13 11.95 1.32
C GLY A 70 -18.40 12.95 0.19
N ASN A 71 -17.53 13.94 0.00
CA ASN A 71 -17.61 14.93 -1.07
C ASN A 71 -17.39 14.33 -2.46
N LEU A 72 -16.61 13.24 -2.55
CA LEU A 72 -16.50 12.44 -3.77
C LEU A 72 -17.72 11.55 -4.04
N GLY A 73 -18.67 11.44 -3.10
CA GLY A 73 -19.86 10.60 -3.22
C GLY A 73 -19.62 9.13 -2.86
N TYR A 74 -18.68 8.85 -1.94
CA TYR A 74 -18.61 7.54 -1.29
C TYR A 74 -19.53 7.53 -0.06
N ASP A 75 -20.67 6.85 -0.17
CA ASP A 75 -21.73 6.92 0.84
C ASP A 75 -21.50 6.00 2.06
N ASN A 76 -20.60 5.03 1.95
CA ASN A 76 -20.34 4.03 2.99
C ASN A 76 -18.86 4.01 3.37
N ILE A 77 -18.54 4.71 4.46
CA ILE A 77 -17.22 4.71 5.10
C ILE A 77 -17.32 3.82 6.34
N GLU A 78 -16.50 2.78 6.39
CA GLU A 78 -16.38 1.89 7.55
C GLU A 78 -15.23 2.36 8.44
N TYR A 79 -15.50 2.46 9.75
CA TYR A 79 -14.48 2.74 10.76
C TYR A 79 -14.24 1.47 11.58
N GLN A 80 -13.09 0.84 11.39
CA GLN A 80 -12.72 -0.37 12.10
C GLN A 80 -11.91 0.00 13.35
N LYS A 81 -12.59 0.05 14.50
CA LYS A 81 -11.97 0.32 15.80
C LYS A 81 -11.14 -0.86 16.29
N PHE A 82 -10.04 -0.55 16.96
CA PHE A 82 -9.23 -1.53 17.68
C PHE A 82 -8.64 -0.93 18.95
N GLU A 83 -8.42 -1.78 19.94
CA GLU A 83 -7.74 -1.46 21.20
C GLU A 83 -6.34 -2.06 21.16
N TYR A 84 -5.37 -1.37 21.74
CA TYR A 84 -3.99 -1.86 21.84
C TYR A 84 -3.44 -1.74 23.26
N ASN A 85 -2.46 -2.60 23.55
CA ASN A 85 -1.58 -2.53 24.71
C ASN A 85 -0.14 -2.54 24.21
N ASP A 86 0.66 -1.56 24.60
CA ASP A 86 2.03 -1.34 24.08
C ASP A 86 2.99 -2.43 24.55
N GLU A 87 2.90 -2.91 25.79
CA GLU A 87 3.77 -3.98 26.31
C GLU A 87 3.55 -5.29 25.56
N ASN A 88 2.30 -5.72 25.41
CA ASN A 88 1.95 -6.92 24.64
C ASN A 88 2.28 -6.76 23.16
N ASN A 89 2.10 -5.55 22.62
CA ASN A 89 2.48 -5.23 21.25
C ASN A 89 3.97 -5.47 21.02
N GLU A 90 4.83 -4.84 21.83
CA GLU A 90 6.29 -5.03 21.77
C GLU A 90 6.67 -6.50 21.92
N ASN A 91 6.03 -7.22 22.85
CA ASN A 91 6.32 -8.63 23.08
C ASN A 91 5.95 -9.51 21.87
N ALA A 92 4.82 -9.26 21.22
CA ALA A 92 4.39 -9.99 20.03
C ALA A 92 5.41 -9.85 18.88
N ILE A 93 5.98 -8.66 18.72
CA ILE A 93 6.95 -8.34 17.65
C ILE A 93 8.31 -8.96 17.94
N ARG A 94 8.84 -8.78 19.16
CA ARG A 94 10.20 -9.25 19.51
C ARG A 94 10.36 -10.76 19.46
N HIS A 95 9.28 -11.51 19.63
CA HIS A 95 9.35 -12.96 19.85
C HIS A 95 8.82 -13.81 18.69
N SER A 96 8.29 -13.23 17.60
CA SER A 96 7.54 -14.05 16.65
C SER A 96 7.69 -13.69 15.18
N SER A 97 8.24 -14.64 14.42
CA SER A 97 7.98 -14.83 12.99
C SER A 97 6.71 -15.67 12.71
N GLN A 98 5.99 -16.10 13.76
CA GLN A 98 4.74 -16.86 13.64
C GLN A 98 3.56 -15.89 13.44
N ALA A 99 2.79 -16.12 12.38
CA ALA A 99 1.66 -15.30 11.98
C ALA A 99 0.62 -15.11 13.09
N ASP A 100 0.27 -16.17 13.82
CA ASP A 100 -0.78 -16.12 14.84
C ASP A 100 -0.43 -15.19 16.01
N VAL A 101 0.84 -15.14 16.41
CA VAL A 101 1.29 -14.24 17.48
C VAL A 101 1.45 -12.82 16.97
N PHE A 102 1.99 -12.65 15.76
CA PHE A 102 2.18 -11.33 15.18
C PHE A 102 0.84 -10.62 14.94
N LEU A 103 -0.20 -11.35 14.53
CA LEU A 103 -1.53 -10.81 14.24
C LEU A 103 -2.49 -10.85 15.44
N ALA A 104 -2.03 -11.30 16.62
CA ALA A 104 -2.88 -11.38 17.80
C ALA A 104 -3.35 -9.99 18.25
N SER A 105 -4.55 -9.92 18.84
CA SER A 105 -4.98 -8.74 19.57
C SER A 105 -4.02 -8.48 20.73
N THR A 106 -3.49 -7.26 20.81
CA THR A 106 -2.52 -6.90 21.86
C THR A 106 -3.21 -6.53 23.17
N ALA A 107 -4.43 -6.00 23.09
CA ALA A 107 -5.23 -5.59 24.26
C ALA A 107 -6.06 -6.73 24.88
N GLU A 108 -6.17 -7.90 24.25
CA GLU A 108 -6.94 -9.01 24.79
C GLU A 108 -6.39 -9.44 26.17
N ASP A 109 -7.27 -9.47 27.17
CA ASP A 109 -6.94 -9.74 28.58
C ASP A 109 -5.86 -8.82 29.20
N ALA A 110 -5.66 -7.62 28.64
CA ALA A 110 -4.68 -6.64 29.09
C ALA A 110 -5.31 -5.27 29.44
N ILE A 111 -4.48 -4.39 29.99
CA ILE A 111 -4.87 -2.98 30.18
C ILE A 111 -4.80 -2.29 28.82
N VAL A 112 -5.88 -1.65 28.40
CA VAL A 112 -5.91 -0.88 27.15
C VAL A 112 -5.11 0.41 27.34
N ASP A 113 -4.07 0.58 26.53
CA ASP A 113 -3.22 1.79 26.52
C ASP A 113 -3.77 2.86 25.55
N GLY A 114 -4.51 2.44 24.53
CA GLY A 114 -5.20 3.35 23.62
C GLY A 114 -6.09 2.65 22.60
N ILE A 115 -6.70 3.48 21.76
CA ILE A 115 -7.63 3.06 20.71
C ILE A 115 -7.13 3.64 19.38
N GLY A 116 -7.20 2.84 18.32
CA GLY A 116 -7.03 3.29 16.93
C GLY A 116 -8.27 2.97 16.10
N GLU A 117 -8.36 3.60 14.93
CA GLU A 117 -9.44 3.34 13.98
C GLU A 117 -8.89 3.30 12.56
N ASN A 118 -9.11 2.22 11.82
CA ASN A 118 -8.85 2.22 10.38
C ASN A 118 -10.04 2.84 9.64
N ILE A 119 -9.78 3.60 8.57
CA ILE A 119 -10.82 4.11 7.66
C ILE A 119 -10.83 3.23 6.42
N ILE A 120 -11.98 2.63 6.10
CA ILE A 120 -12.12 1.69 4.99
C ILE A 120 -13.24 2.17 4.07
N VAL A 121 -12.92 2.43 2.80
CA VAL A 121 -13.88 2.84 1.78
C VAL A 121 -13.80 1.88 0.60
N THR A 122 -14.95 1.37 0.15
CA THR A 122 -15.01 0.42 -0.96
C THR A 122 -15.66 1.06 -2.19
N LYS A 123 -14.90 1.16 -3.28
CA LYS A 123 -15.44 1.34 -4.63
C LYS A 123 -15.86 -0.03 -5.17
N ASN A 124 -17.16 -0.24 -5.35
CA ASN A 124 -17.67 -1.48 -5.90
C ASN A 124 -17.45 -1.57 -7.42
N SER A 125 -17.11 -2.75 -7.91
CA SER A 125 -17.16 -3.08 -9.34
C SER A 125 -18.58 -3.43 -9.79
N SER A 126 -18.91 -3.17 -11.05
CA SER A 126 -20.13 -3.70 -11.65
C SER A 126 -19.96 -5.12 -12.22
N ILE A 127 -18.72 -5.63 -12.26
CA ILE A 127 -18.32 -6.89 -12.89
C ILE A 127 -18.15 -8.00 -11.83
N ASP A 128 -17.18 -7.89 -10.93
CA ASP A 128 -16.95 -8.83 -9.84
C ASP A 128 -16.94 -8.11 -8.48
N THR A 129 -18.03 -8.25 -7.73
CA THR A 129 -18.19 -7.64 -6.41
C THR A 129 -17.56 -8.44 -5.27
N THR A 130 -16.94 -9.58 -5.57
CA THR A 130 -16.35 -10.48 -4.57
C THR A 130 -14.85 -10.30 -4.43
N LYS A 131 -14.16 -9.85 -5.48
CA LYS A 131 -12.71 -9.63 -5.48
C LYS A 131 -12.38 -8.20 -5.09
N ASN A 132 -11.31 -8.04 -4.32
CA ASN A 132 -10.90 -6.76 -3.75
C ASN A 132 -9.40 -6.54 -3.98
N LEU A 133 -9.04 -5.46 -4.65
CA LEU A 133 -7.71 -4.87 -4.56
C LEU A 133 -7.71 -3.85 -3.42
N ILE A 134 -6.72 -3.90 -2.55
CA ILE A 134 -6.54 -2.89 -1.50
C ILE A 134 -5.49 -1.88 -1.97
N ILE A 135 -5.81 -0.60 -1.84
CA ILE A 135 -4.84 0.50 -1.96
C ILE A 135 -4.82 1.19 -0.59
N SER A 136 -3.65 1.27 0.04
CA SER A 136 -3.55 1.72 1.43
C SER A 136 -2.41 2.70 1.68
N ALA A 137 -2.53 3.41 2.80
CA ALA A 137 -1.50 4.20 3.45
C ALA A 137 -1.83 4.22 4.95
N HIS A 138 -0.91 4.70 5.80
CA HIS A 138 -1.25 5.02 7.19
C HIS A 138 -1.44 6.52 7.35
N TYR A 139 -2.33 6.90 8.27
CA TYR A 139 -2.68 8.30 8.50
C TYR A 139 -2.34 8.78 9.91
N ASP A 140 -1.71 7.97 10.75
CA ASP A 140 -0.97 8.46 11.91
C ASP A 140 0.39 9.07 11.51
N SER A 141 1.08 9.64 12.49
CA SER A 141 2.49 10.07 12.37
C SER A 141 3.21 9.80 13.69
N ALA A 142 4.54 9.77 13.66
CA ALA A 142 5.35 9.77 14.87
C ALA A 142 5.03 10.99 15.78
N GLU A 143 5.30 10.85 17.09
CA GLU A 143 4.96 11.88 18.11
C GLU A 143 5.62 13.24 17.84
N ASP A 144 6.85 13.24 17.33
CA ASP A 144 7.66 14.45 17.11
C ASP A 144 7.71 14.88 15.62
N SER A 145 6.84 14.30 14.79
CA SER A 145 6.78 14.56 13.34
C SER A 145 5.37 14.95 12.92
N VAL A 146 5.25 16.00 12.09
CA VAL A 146 3.98 16.30 11.41
C VAL A 146 3.68 15.29 10.29
N GLY A 147 4.65 14.43 9.96
CA GLY A 147 4.48 13.31 9.07
C GLY A 147 4.07 13.71 7.66
N ALA A 148 4.75 14.73 7.10
CA ALA A 148 4.37 15.28 5.80
C ALA A 148 4.65 14.29 4.67
N ASN A 149 5.85 13.73 4.67
CA ASN A 149 6.22 12.60 3.85
C ASN A 149 5.78 11.28 4.48
N ASP A 150 6.00 11.06 5.79
CA ASP A 150 5.70 9.83 6.54
C ASP A 150 4.49 10.01 7.50
N ASN A 151 3.25 9.79 7.06
CA ASN A 151 2.86 9.33 5.73
C ASN A 151 1.74 10.16 5.09
N GLY A 152 1.82 11.49 5.25
CA GLY A 152 0.91 12.42 4.57
C GLY A 152 0.94 12.24 3.05
N SER A 153 2.11 11.95 2.49
CA SER A 153 2.30 11.70 1.06
C SER A 153 1.49 10.49 0.55
N GLY A 154 1.50 9.36 1.27
CA GLY A 154 0.72 8.18 0.94
C GLY A 154 -0.78 8.41 1.11
N VAL A 155 -1.20 9.09 2.18
CA VAL A 155 -2.61 9.49 2.36
C VAL A 155 -3.10 10.32 1.17
N ALA A 156 -2.33 11.33 0.76
CA ALA A 156 -2.68 12.17 -0.37
C ALA A 156 -2.77 11.38 -1.69
N ALA A 157 -1.87 10.42 -1.92
CA ALA A 157 -1.93 9.53 -3.07
C ALA A 157 -3.20 8.66 -3.08
N VAL A 158 -3.56 8.05 -1.93
CA VAL A 158 -4.76 7.21 -1.80
C VAL A 158 -6.04 8.03 -2.05
N LEU A 159 -6.13 9.23 -1.49
CA LEU A 159 -7.30 10.11 -1.68
C LEU A 159 -7.41 10.58 -3.13
N GLU A 160 -6.29 10.92 -3.76
CA GLU A 160 -6.28 11.34 -5.16
C GLU A 160 -6.60 10.18 -6.11
N LEU A 161 -6.09 8.98 -5.85
CA LEU A 161 -6.50 7.76 -6.56
C LEU A 161 -8.00 7.50 -6.39
N ALA A 162 -8.56 7.71 -5.20
CA ALA A 162 -10.00 7.55 -4.98
C ALA A 162 -10.85 8.55 -5.77
N ARG A 163 -10.35 9.78 -5.97
CA ARG A 163 -10.96 10.79 -6.83
C ARG A 163 -10.89 10.40 -8.30
N ILE A 164 -9.70 10.02 -8.79
CA ILE A 164 -9.48 9.65 -10.19
C ILE A 164 -10.29 8.42 -10.56
N LEU A 165 -10.26 7.39 -9.72
CA LEU A 165 -10.86 6.10 -10.01
C LEU A 165 -12.36 6.05 -9.78
N LYS A 166 -12.98 7.09 -9.19
CA LYS A 166 -14.38 7.07 -8.71
C LYS A 166 -15.36 6.50 -9.74
N ASP A 167 -15.26 6.95 -10.99
CA ASP A 167 -16.16 6.57 -12.08
C ASP A 167 -15.48 5.67 -13.14
N THR A 168 -14.31 5.13 -12.82
CA THR A 168 -13.58 4.20 -13.70
C THR A 168 -14.14 2.78 -13.53
N GLU A 169 -14.43 2.10 -14.64
CA GLU A 169 -14.82 0.69 -14.59
C GLU A 169 -13.59 -0.19 -14.36
N ILE A 170 -13.58 -0.88 -13.23
CA ILE A 170 -12.53 -1.80 -12.81
C ILE A 170 -13.19 -3.17 -12.58
N PRO A 171 -12.58 -4.28 -13.02
CA PRO A 171 -13.21 -5.59 -12.97
C PRO A 171 -13.42 -6.17 -11.57
N TYR A 172 -12.95 -5.50 -10.53
CA TYR A 172 -13.02 -5.90 -9.12
C TYR A 172 -13.18 -4.66 -8.23
N ASN A 173 -13.57 -4.87 -6.96
CA ASN A 173 -13.67 -3.76 -6.01
C ASN A 173 -12.28 -3.19 -5.69
N ILE A 174 -12.23 -1.89 -5.44
CA ILE A 174 -11.07 -1.25 -4.83
C ILE A 174 -11.44 -0.85 -3.41
N LYS A 175 -10.66 -1.32 -2.43
CA LYS A 175 -10.75 -0.89 -1.04
C LYS A 175 -9.63 0.12 -0.79
N PHE A 176 -10.00 1.36 -0.55
CA PHE A 176 -9.10 2.38 -0.03
C PHE A 176 -9.07 2.24 1.48
N ILE A 177 -7.90 1.93 2.06
CA ILE A 177 -7.75 1.74 3.51
C ILE A 177 -6.69 2.69 4.05
N LEU A 178 -7.07 3.52 5.01
CA LEU A 178 -6.15 4.38 5.74
C LEU A 178 -5.97 3.78 7.14
N PHE A 179 -4.81 3.19 7.40
CA PHE A 179 -4.49 2.52 8.66
C PHE A 179 -4.08 3.50 9.74
N SER A 180 -4.44 3.19 10.99
CA SER A 180 -3.96 3.92 12.17
C SER A 180 -2.93 3.07 12.92
N GLY A 181 -1.93 3.70 13.53
CA GLY A 181 -0.97 3.07 14.41
C GLY A 181 0.12 2.28 13.69
N GLU A 182 0.49 2.70 12.48
CA GLU A 182 1.63 2.11 11.76
C GLU A 182 2.93 2.34 12.56
N GLU A 183 3.09 3.56 13.08
CA GLU A 183 4.26 4.03 13.85
C GLU A 183 4.45 3.25 15.15
N LYS A 184 3.39 2.57 15.59
CA LYS A 184 3.40 1.61 16.70
C LYS A 184 3.45 0.17 16.20
N TYR A 185 4.22 -0.06 15.13
CA TYR A 185 4.44 -1.36 14.51
C TYR A 185 3.18 -1.97 13.88
N MET A 186 2.60 -1.25 12.92
CA MET A 186 1.53 -1.72 12.03
C MET A 186 0.27 -2.16 12.78
N LEU A 187 -0.09 -1.52 13.91
CA LEU A 187 -1.22 -1.95 14.74
C LEU A 187 -2.52 -2.08 13.93
N GLY A 188 -2.84 -1.07 13.12
CA GLY A 188 -4.06 -1.03 12.32
C GLY A 188 -4.14 -2.13 11.28
N SER A 189 -3.09 -2.32 10.48
CA SER A 189 -3.06 -3.37 9.44
C SER A 189 -2.95 -4.78 10.05
N ARG A 190 -2.22 -4.96 11.15
CA ARG A 190 -2.20 -6.23 11.91
C ARG A 190 -3.57 -6.58 12.44
N TRP A 191 -4.28 -5.61 13.02
CA TRP A 191 -5.65 -5.82 13.47
C TRP A 191 -6.57 -6.19 12.30
N TYR A 192 -6.51 -5.44 11.20
CA TYR A 192 -7.30 -5.71 10.01
C TYR A 192 -7.11 -7.15 9.52
N VAL A 193 -5.86 -7.56 9.32
CA VAL A 193 -5.53 -8.91 8.81
C VAL A 193 -5.85 -10.00 9.83
N GLY A 194 -5.63 -9.75 11.12
CA GLY A 194 -5.96 -10.67 12.20
C GLY A 194 -7.46 -10.97 12.33
N LYS A 195 -8.32 -10.07 11.85
CA LYS A 195 -9.79 -10.26 11.83
C LYS A 195 -10.33 -10.91 10.54
N LEU A 196 -9.53 -11.01 9.48
CA LEU A 196 -9.96 -11.65 8.24
C LEU A 196 -10.12 -13.17 8.42
N THR A 197 -11.31 -13.67 8.07
CA THR A 197 -11.56 -15.09 7.86
C THR A 197 -10.79 -15.63 6.64
N GLU A 198 -10.62 -16.94 6.54
CA GLU A 198 -9.95 -17.55 5.37
C GLU A 198 -10.62 -17.19 4.04
N ASP A 199 -11.94 -17.03 4.01
CA ASP A 199 -12.67 -16.71 2.80
C ASP A 199 -12.51 -15.24 2.40
N GLU A 200 -12.47 -14.32 3.38
CA GLU A 200 -12.15 -12.91 3.12
C GLU A 200 -10.71 -12.75 2.62
N ARG A 201 -9.75 -13.53 3.16
CA ARG A 201 -8.37 -13.53 2.65
C ARG A 201 -8.30 -13.93 1.18
N LYS A 202 -9.05 -14.95 0.75
CA LYS A 202 -9.11 -15.40 -0.67
C LYS A 202 -9.79 -14.39 -1.60
N GLN A 203 -10.55 -13.44 -1.05
CA GLN A 203 -11.20 -12.37 -1.80
C GLN A 203 -10.26 -11.21 -2.09
N ILE A 204 -9.17 -11.06 -1.33
CA ILE A 204 -8.16 -10.03 -1.56
C ILE A 204 -7.18 -10.53 -2.63
N ILE A 205 -7.17 -9.85 -3.78
CA ILE A 205 -6.33 -10.24 -4.93
C ILE A 205 -4.95 -9.59 -4.90
N GLY A 206 -4.81 -8.50 -4.14
CA GLY A 206 -3.58 -7.74 -4.02
C GLY A 206 -3.71 -6.60 -3.03
N VAL A 207 -2.57 -6.12 -2.54
CA VAL A 207 -2.44 -4.92 -1.72
C VAL A 207 -1.34 -4.05 -2.31
N ILE A 208 -1.64 -2.76 -2.53
CA ILE A 208 -0.67 -1.71 -2.83
C ILE A 208 -0.68 -0.75 -1.65
N ASN A 209 0.32 -0.86 -0.79
CA ASN A 209 0.56 0.12 0.27
C ASN A 209 1.45 1.24 -0.29
N ILE A 210 1.14 2.49 0.04
CA ILE A 210 1.88 3.67 -0.39
C ILE A 210 2.40 4.38 0.86
N ASP A 211 3.71 4.55 0.94
CA ASP A 211 4.37 4.93 2.17
C ASP A 211 5.60 5.78 1.84
N THR A 212 5.70 6.99 2.42
CA THR A 212 6.91 7.82 2.36
C THR A 212 7.46 8.00 0.92
N ILE A 213 6.74 8.72 0.07
CA ILE A 213 7.01 8.77 -1.38
C ILE A 213 7.48 10.13 -1.93
N ALA A 214 7.56 11.16 -1.11
CA ALA A 214 7.57 12.54 -1.57
C ALA A 214 8.79 13.38 -1.19
N GLU A 215 9.79 12.89 -0.48
CA GLU A 215 10.95 13.72 -0.13
C GLU A 215 11.76 14.15 -1.37
N LYS A 216 12.19 15.42 -1.40
CA LYS A 216 13.02 15.98 -2.48
C LYS A 216 14.30 15.18 -2.66
N SER A 217 14.37 14.39 -3.72
CA SER A 217 15.57 13.67 -4.11
C SER A 217 15.53 13.24 -5.58
N ASP A 218 16.70 12.87 -6.11
CA ASP A 218 16.82 12.20 -7.42
C ASP A 218 16.64 10.68 -7.32
N LEU A 219 16.44 10.13 -6.11
CA LEU A 219 16.33 8.70 -5.87
C LEU A 219 15.00 8.14 -6.42
N GLY A 220 15.02 6.87 -6.81
CA GLY A 220 13.84 6.12 -7.27
C GLY A 220 12.88 5.74 -6.14
N TYR A 221 12.08 4.71 -6.42
CA TYR A 221 11.17 4.06 -5.50
C TYR A 221 11.50 2.58 -5.40
N MET A 222 11.25 2.03 -4.22
CA MET A 222 11.29 0.62 -3.91
C MET A 222 9.88 0.05 -3.89
N ALA A 223 9.68 -1.00 -4.68
CA ALA A 223 8.55 -1.92 -4.52
C ALA A 223 8.95 -3.00 -3.51
N MET A 224 8.59 -2.80 -2.24
CA MET A 224 8.88 -3.70 -1.14
C MET A 224 7.87 -4.86 -1.08
N ILE A 225 8.35 -6.09 -1.11
CA ILE A 225 7.54 -7.32 -1.06
C ILE A 225 7.92 -8.22 0.13
N GLU A 226 7.19 -9.33 0.32
CA GLU A 226 7.32 -10.27 1.45
C GLU A 226 8.78 -10.58 1.88
N GLY A 227 9.23 -10.02 3.00
CA GLY A 227 10.58 -10.25 3.54
C GLY A 227 10.82 -11.55 4.31
N ASN A 228 9.78 -12.26 4.78
CA ASN A 228 9.94 -13.40 5.71
C ASN A 228 10.62 -14.65 5.16
N LYS A 229 10.70 -14.77 3.84
CA LYS A 229 11.41 -15.88 3.18
C LYS A 229 12.82 -15.47 2.76
N ARG A 230 13.30 -14.29 3.20
CA ARG A 230 14.69 -13.85 3.04
C ARG A 230 15.59 -14.63 4.02
N PRO A 231 16.54 -15.43 3.55
CA PRO A 231 17.59 -15.97 4.42
C PRO A 231 18.45 -14.82 4.92
N ASP A 232 18.79 -14.81 6.21
CA ASP A 232 19.49 -13.73 6.92
C ASP A 232 20.84 -13.29 6.30
N ASN A 233 21.39 -14.03 5.33
CA ASN A 233 22.77 -13.88 4.85
C ASN A 233 22.93 -13.85 3.32
N ALA A 234 21.90 -13.48 2.55
CA ALA A 234 22.00 -13.44 1.09
C ALA A 234 21.82 -12.03 0.53
N GLU A 235 22.85 -11.54 -0.17
CA GLU A 235 22.74 -10.47 -1.16
C GLU A 235 22.07 -11.05 -2.41
N TYR A 236 21.03 -10.40 -2.90
CA TYR A 236 20.34 -10.78 -4.13
C TYR A 236 20.45 -9.64 -5.13
N ASP A 237 20.74 -9.97 -6.38
CA ASP A 237 20.49 -9.08 -7.49
C ASP A 237 18.99 -9.06 -7.83
N ASP A 238 18.59 -8.18 -8.77
CA ASP A 238 17.18 -8.03 -9.17
C ASP A 238 16.55 -9.35 -9.65
N GLU A 239 17.34 -10.24 -10.28
CA GLU A 239 16.88 -11.55 -10.73
C GLU A 239 16.62 -12.50 -9.53
N GLY A 240 17.48 -12.45 -8.52
CA GLY A 240 17.28 -13.14 -7.24
C GLY A 240 16.03 -12.67 -6.49
N LEU A 241 15.77 -11.37 -6.46
CA LEU A 241 14.59 -10.79 -5.81
C LEU A 241 13.30 -11.14 -6.55
N LYS A 242 13.28 -11.07 -7.89
CA LYS A 242 12.14 -11.56 -8.70
C LYS A 242 11.87 -13.03 -8.44
N LYS A 243 12.92 -13.85 -8.41
CA LYS A 243 12.78 -15.28 -8.18
C LYS A 243 12.25 -15.59 -6.78
N LEU A 244 12.66 -14.83 -5.77
CA LEU A 244 12.06 -14.93 -4.43
C LEU A 244 10.60 -14.50 -4.47
N ALA A 245 10.24 -13.43 -5.15
CA ALA A 245 8.85 -13.01 -5.33
C ALA A 245 7.99 -14.09 -5.99
N GLU A 246 8.48 -14.71 -7.06
CA GLU A 246 7.86 -15.83 -7.76
C GLU A 246 7.71 -17.06 -6.85
N LEU A 247 8.77 -17.42 -6.11
CA LEU A 247 8.75 -18.51 -5.13
C LEU A 247 7.77 -18.23 -3.98
N ASN A 248 7.59 -16.96 -3.65
CA ASN A 248 6.69 -16.46 -2.62
C ASN A 248 5.25 -16.28 -3.13
N LYS A 249 5.01 -16.48 -4.44
CA LYS A 249 3.71 -16.33 -5.12
C LYS A 249 3.12 -14.93 -5.04
N ASN A 250 3.96 -13.90 -4.98
CA ASN A 250 3.48 -12.52 -4.95
C ASN A 250 3.23 -12.03 -6.38
N SER A 251 2.01 -12.19 -6.89
CA SER A 251 1.65 -11.70 -8.24
C SER A 251 1.72 -10.17 -8.38
N MET A 252 1.68 -9.41 -7.27
CA MET A 252 1.79 -7.95 -7.34
C MET A 252 3.19 -7.50 -7.78
N SER A 253 4.25 -8.27 -7.51
CA SER A 253 5.60 -7.89 -7.95
C SER A 253 5.77 -7.92 -9.47
N GLU A 254 4.97 -8.72 -10.17
CA GLU A 254 4.99 -8.78 -11.64
C GLU A 254 4.48 -7.50 -12.28
N LEU A 255 3.66 -6.73 -11.54
CA LEU A 255 3.12 -5.45 -12.00
C LEU A 255 4.17 -4.33 -11.96
N PHE A 256 5.14 -4.40 -11.05
CA PHE A 256 6.20 -3.40 -10.92
C PHE A 256 7.46 -3.88 -11.63
N THR A 257 7.51 -3.64 -12.95
CA THR A 257 8.69 -3.97 -13.75
C THR A 257 9.86 -3.09 -13.33
N PRO A 258 11.03 -3.66 -12.96
CA PRO A 258 12.18 -2.85 -12.62
C PRO A 258 12.56 -1.90 -13.75
N SER A 259 12.76 -0.65 -13.37
CA SER A 259 13.20 0.45 -14.22
C SER A 259 14.24 1.26 -13.47
N ASP A 260 14.82 2.27 -14.12
CA ASP A 260 15.74 3.20 -13.45
C ASP A 260 15.07 3.97 -12.29
N ARG A 261 13.73 4.03 -12.27
CA ARG A 261 12.93 4.75 -11.26
C ARG A 261 12.26 3.84 -10.23
N PHE A 262 12.01 2.58 -10.54
CA PHE A 262 11.34 1.63 -9.64
C PHE A 262 12.12 0.32 -9.59
N PHE A 263 12.50 -0.15 -8.41
CA PHE A 263 13.17 -1.44 -8.25
C PHE A 263 12.54 -2.28 -7.14
N LEU A 264 12.64 -3.60 -7.28
CA LEU A 264 12.03 -4.55 -6.36
C LEU A 264 12.95 -4.77 -5.16
N THR A 265 12.40 -4.86 -3.96
CA THR A 265 13.13 -5.23 -2.74
C THR A 265 12.25 -6.04 -1.78
N MET A 266 12.82 -6.57 -0.72
CA MET A 266 12.10 -7.36 0.30
C MET A 266 12.17 -6.69 1.66
N ALA A 267 11.01 -6.51 2.31
CA ALA A 267 10.90 -5.79 3.58
C ALA A 267 9.84 -6.38 4.51
N THR A 268 9.87 -6.00 5.80
CA THR A 268 8.94 -6.49 6.84
C THR A 268 8.43 -5.37 7.76
N ASN A 269 8.62 -4.11 7.37
CA ASN A 269 8.53 -2.93 8.24
C ASN A 269 7.56 -1.87 7.69
N SER A 270 6.45 -2.28 7.09
CA SER A 270 5.37 -1.38 6.64
C SER A 270 4.07 -2.19 6.44
N ASP A 271 2.92 -1.53 6.38
CA ASP A 271 1.57 -2.13 6.46
C ASP A 271 1.23 -3.22 5.43
N HIS A 272 2.00 -3.36 4.36
CA HIS A 272 1.90 -4.49 3.42
C HIS A 272 2.25 -5.85 4.07
N TYR A 273 3.09 -5.84 5.10
CA TYR A 273 3.72 -7.04 5.66
C TYR A 273 2.75 -7.99 6.37
N PRO A 274 1.80 -7.54 7.22
CA PRO A 274 0.76 -8.40 7.79
C PRO A 274 -0.01 -9.21 6.73
N PHE A 275 -0.30 -8.62 5.57
CA PHE A 275 -0.96 -9.30 4.45
C PHE A 275 -0.07 -10.37 3.84
N ALA A 276 1.19 -10.02 3.56
CA ALA A 276 2.17 -10.95 3.02
C ALA A 276 2.39 -12.17 3.93
N LEU A 277 2.42 -11.95 5.26
CA LEU A 277 2.57 -13.00 6.26
C LEU A 277 1.48 -14.08 6.21
N VAL A 278 0.28 -13.74 5.71
CA VAL A 278 -0.83 -14.68 5.51
C VAL A 278 -1.02 -15.09 4.04
N ASN A 279 0.01 -14.88 3.21
CA ASN A 279 0.05 -15.20 1.78
C ASN A 279 -0.96 -14.42 0.91
N ILE A 280 -1.33 -13.20 1.32
CA ILE A 280 -2.01 -12.26 0.41
C ILE A 280 -0.91 -11.51 -0.37
N PRO A 281 -0.97 -11.46 -1.71
CA PRO A 281 -0.02 -10.68 -2.51
C PRO A 281 -0.04 -9.21 -2.09
N ALA A 282 1.10 -8.66 -1.69
CA ALA A 282 1.18 -7.31 -1.16
C ALA A 282 2.51 -6.65 -1.55
N VAL A 283 2.46 -5.37 -1.84
CA VAL A 283 3.63 -4.52 -2.11
C VAL A 283 3.49 -3.22 -1.34
N SER A 284 4.59 -2.69 -0.80
CA SER A 284 4.68 -1.30 -0.38
C SER A 284 5.50 -0.54 -1.42
N ILE A 285 4.98 0.57 -1.93
CA ILE A 285 5.72 1.52 -2.76
C ILE A 285 6.26 2.58 -1.82
N VAL A 286 7.58 2.69 -1.78
CA VAL A 286 8.29 3.58 -0.87
C VAL A 286 9.39 4.28 -1.62
N GLN A 287 9.72 5.53 -1.30
CA GLN A 287 10.92 6.16 -1.83
C GLN A 287 12.18 5.34 -1.44
N ASP A 288 13.24 5.39 -2.24
CA ASP A 288 14.51 4.76 -1.87
C ASP A 288 15.20 5.55 -0.72
N TRP A 289 15.69 4.83 0.30
CA TRP A 289 16.14 5.34 1.61
C TRP A 289 17.66 5.37 1.76
N GLN A 290 18.40 5.65 0.69
CA GLN A 290 19.83 5.93 0.82
C GLN A 290 20.05 7.15 1.76
N ASP A 291 21.22 7.24 2.40
CA ASP A 291 21.54 8.25 3.43
C ASP A 291 20.93 9.64 3.15
N GLY A 292 20.06 10.13 4.05
CA GLY A 292 19.57 11.51 4.02
C GLY A 292 18.06 11.72 3.96
N LEU A 293 17.22 10.69 4.04
CA LEU A 293 15.77 10.89 4.19
C LEU A 293 15.44 11.41 5.61
N ASN A 294 14.66 12.48 5.65
CA ASN A 294 14.15 13.13 6.85
C ASN A 294 12.75 12.60 7.16
N VAL A 295 12.70 11.53 7.95
CA VAL A 295 11.48 10.80 8.30
C VAL A 295 11.38 10.67 9.81
N ASN A 296 10.17 10.69 10.34
CA ASN A 296 9.89 10.50 11.77
C ASN A 296 10.62 11.47 12.71
N ASP A 297 10.95 12.66 12.21
CA ASP A 297 11.44 13.76 13.01
C ASP A 297 10.86 15.10 12.54
N SER A 298 11.17 16.15 13.31
CA SER A 298 10.68 17.52 13.06
C SER A 298 11.05 18.16 11.72
N SER A 299 11.89 17.52 10.90
CA SER A 299 12.22 17.96 9.54
C SER A 299 11.39 17.28 8.46
N ASP A 300 10.52 16.32 8.80
CA ASP A 300 9.52 15.76 7.90
C ASP A 300 8.34 16.73 7.72
N VAL A 301 8.58 17.77 6.92
CA VAL A 301 7.66 18.89 6.67
C VAL A 301 7.43 19.09 5.17
N LYS A 302 6.29 19.71 4.82
CA LYS A 302 5.89 19.97 3.42
C LYS A 302 6.98 20.66 2.60
N GLU A 303 7.76 21.56 3.20
CA GLU A 303 8.83 22.30 2.51
C GLU A 303 9.93 21.39 1.97
N ASN A 304 10.09 20.18 2.51
CA ASN A 304 11.06 19.18 2.07
C ASN A 304 10.46 18.18 1.07
N MET A 305 9.17 18.32 0.71
CA MET A 305 8.49 17.46 -0.25
C MET A 305 8.56 17.97 -1.69
N ASP A 306 8.59 17.04 -2.64
CA ASP A 306 8.33 17.25 -4.06
C ASP A 306 7.00 16.58 -4.43
N ILE A 307 5.98 17.40 -4.67
CA ILE A 307 4.62 16.95 -5.00
C ILE A 307 4.59 16.15 -6.31
N GLN A 308 5.52 16.42 -7.23
CA GLN A 308 5.60 15.68 -8.49
C GLN A 308 5.90 14.20 -8.25
N ARG A 309 6.60 13.86 -7.17
CA ARG A 309 6.88 12.47 -6.80
C ARG A 309 5.62 11.71 -6.39
N ILE A 310 4.68 12.38 -5.73
CA ILE A 310 3.36 11.82 -5.42
C ILE A 310 2.60 11.52 -6.72
N VAL A 311 2.63 12.45 -7.68
CA VAL A 311 2.03 12.26 -9.01
C VAL A 311 2.64 11.07 -9.74
N GLU A 312 3.97 10.92 -9.74
CA GLU A 312 4.66 9.78 -10.37
C GLU A 312 4.20 8.43 -9.80
N VAL A 313 4.01 8.33 -8.48
CA VAL A 313 3.51 7.09 -7.84
C VAL A 313 2.05 6.85 -8.20
N ILE A 314 1.21 7.89 -8.22
CA ILE A 314 -0.20 7.76 -8.65
C ILE A 314 -0.26 7.23 -10.08
N ASP A 315 0.52 7.81 -11.00
CA ASP A 315 0.61 7.38 -12.40
C ASP A 315 1.05 5.93 -12.51
N GLN A 316 2.09 5.54 -11.75
CA GLN A 316 2.57 4.16 -11.74
C GLN A 316 1.51 3.17 -11.23
N VAL A 317 0.76 3.55 -10.19
CA VAL A 317 -0.35 2.73 -9.67
C VAL A 317 -1.45 2.62 -10.71
N MET A 318 -1.82 3.70 -11.38
CA MET A 318 -2.84 3.67 -12.44
C MET A 318 -2.41 2.78 -13.62
N GLU A 319 -1.14 2.80 -14.02
CA GLU A 319 -0.61 1.98 -15.11
C GLU A 319 -0.77 0.46 -14.83
N VAL A 320 -0.65 0.05 -13.57
CA VAL A 320 -0.76 -1.36 -13.20
C VAL A 320 -2.19 -1.83 -12.93
N LEU A 321 -3.17 -0.92 -12.93
CA LEU A 321 -4.58 -1.27 -12.78
C LEU A 321 -5.17 -1.71 -14.13
N PRO A 322 -5.65 -2.94 -14.29
CA PRO A 322 -6.40 -3.34 -15.47
C PRO A 322 -7.70 -2.53 -15.57
N THR A 323 -7.74 -1.62 -16.54
CA THR A 323 -8.97 -0.95 -16.97
C THR A 323 -9.74 -1.85 -17.93
N SER A 324 -11.07 -1.85 -17.82
CA SER A 324 -11.91 -2.61 -18.75
C SER A 324 -12.03 -1.84 -20.06
N ASN A 325 -11.46 -2.35 -21.15
CA ASN A 325 -11.77 -1.92 -22.52
C ASN A 325 -13.08 -2.53 -23.01
#